data_AF-A0A803MAZ0-F1
#
_entry.id   AF-A0A803MAZ0-F1
#
_cell.length_a   1.000
_cell.length_b   1.000
_cell.length_c   1.000
_cell.angle_alpha   90.00
_cell.angle_beta   90.00
_cell.angle_gamma   90.00
#
_symmetry.space_group_name_H-M   'P 1'
#
loop_
_entity.id
_entity.type
_entity.pdbx_description
1 polymer ?
#
loop_
_entity_poly.entity_id
_entity_poly.type
_entity_poly.pdbx_seq_one_letter_code
_entity_poly.pdbx_strand_id
1 'polypeptide(L)'
;MDVENHQLAHKQQGGGGGEKWEGYVDWKGRPARRGRHGGFISASFVLVVEVMENMAFLANASNLVLYVSKYMHFTPSKSSNTVTNFMGTAFLLALLGGFLSDAFFTTYQVYLTSALIEFLGLIVLTVQAYKPSLQPPQCNPKDPTTPCREPNTSEAAMLYIGLYLVAAGVGGIKGSLPTHGAEQFDESTSQGRIKRSTFFNYFVFCLSAGGLIATTFVVWVEDNKGWKWGFFISTLSILLSIPVFLGGSPFYRNKIPSGSPLTTISKVQQSYHVNLVCIQNV
;
A
#
# COMPACT_ATOMS: atom_id res chain seq x y z
N MET A 1 -30.91 34.84 -38.38
CA MET A 1 -30.93 33.47 -38.93
C MET A 1 -29.54 32.80 -38.92
N ASP A 2 -28.55 33.34 -38.18
CA ASP A 2 -27.16 32.85 -38.23
C ASP A 2 -26.61 32.31 -36.91
N VAL A 3 -27.48 32.03 -35.92
CA VAL A 3 -27.06 31.40 -34.65
C VAL A 3 -27.40 29.90 -34.61
N GLU A 4 -28.38 29.46 -35.40
CA GLU A 4 -28.83 28.06 -35.43
C GLU A 4 -27.89 27.15 -36.26
N ASN A 5 -27.20 27.71 -37.25
CA ASN A 5 -26.26 26.96 -38.10
C ASN A 5 -24.93 26.63 -37.40
N HIS A 6 -24.53 27.40 -36.37
CA HIS A 6 -23.31 27.11 -35.61
C HIS A 6 -23.49 25.94 -34.60
N GLN A 7 -24.73 25.66 -34.16
CA GLN A 7 -25.02 24.49 -33.32
C GLN A 7 -25.17 23.20 -34.12
N LEU A 8 -25.45 23.28 -35.43
CA LEU A 8 -25.56 22.12 -36.30
C LEU A 8 -24.20 21.61 -36.82
N ALA A 9 -23.16 22.47 -36.82
CA ALA A 9 -21.81 22.08 -37.26
C ALA A 9 -21.03 21.20 -36.25
N HIS A 10 -21.44 21.15 -34.98
CA HIS A 10 -20.81 20.27 -33.99
C HIS A 10 -21.42 18.86 -33.91
N LYS A 11 -22.49 18.57 -34.66
CA LYS A 11 -23.23 17.30 -34.57
C LYS A 11 -22.96 16.31 -35.71
N GLN A 12 -21.92 16.50 -36.52
CA GLN A 12 -21.51 15.51 -37.53
C GLN A 12 -19.99 15.36 -37.65
N GLN A 13 -19.39 14.64 -36.70
CA GLN A 13 -18.28 13.72 -37.00
C GLN A 13 -18.49 12.43 -36.19
N GLY A 14 -19.21 11.49 -36.80
CA GLY A 14 -19.37 10.13 -36.29
C GLY A 14 -18.13 9.29 -36.58
N GLY A 15 -17.58 8.65 -35.54
CA GLY A 15 -16.49 7.68 -35.65
C GLY A 15 -16.10 7.04 -34.31
N GLY A 16 -17.02 6.32 -33.66
CA GLY A 16 -16.70 5.29 -32.63
C GLY A 16 -15.91 5.70 -31.37
N GLY A 17 -15.84 6.97 -31.00
CA GLY A 17 -15.07 7.46 -29.85
C GLY A 17 -15.97 7.87 -28.69
N GLY A 18 -16.13 7.00 -27.68
CA GLY A 18 -16.79 7.38 -26.43
C GLY A 18 -16.16 8.61 -25.77
N GLU A 19 -16.98 9.42 -25.10
CA GLU A 19 -16.61 10.65 -24.38
C GLU A 19 -15.40 10.42 -23.45
N LYS A 20 -14.46 11.37 -23.38
CA LYS A 20 -13.20 11.22 -22.63
C LYS A 20 -13.36 11.71 -21.18
N TRP A 21 -12.57 11.14 -20.27
CA TRP A 21 -12.42 11.66 -18.92
C TRP A 21 -11.33 12.75 -18.91
N GLU A 22 -11.68 13.96 -18.48
CA GLU A 22 -10.71 15.04 -18.30
C GLU A 22 -9.83 14.79 -17.07
N GLY A 23 -8.50 14.93 -17.21
CA GLY A 23 -7.55 14.70 -16.12
C GLY A 23 -7.29 13.23 -15.78
N TYR A 24 -7.72 12.29 -16.63
CA TYR A 24 -7.48 10.85 -16.43
C TYR A 24 -6.86 10.16 -17.64
N VAL A 25 -5.96 9.21 -17.37
CA VAL A 25 -5.26 8.39 -18.37
C VAL A 25 -5.49 6.89 -18.12
N ASP A 26 -5.33 6.09 -19.17
CA ASP A 26 -5.23 4.64 -19.08
C ASP A 26 -3.82 4.22 -18.63
N TRP A 27 -3.61 2.93 -18.41
CA TRP A 27 -2.31 2.36 -18.02
C TRP A 27 -1.18 2.56 -19.06
N LYS A 28 -1.52 2.92 -20.32
CA LYS A 28 -0.57 3.25 -21.39
C LYS A 28 -0.34 4.76 -21.54
N GLY A 29 -0.89 5.59 -20.66
CA GLY A 29 -0.80 7.05 -20.73
C GLY A 29 -1.70 7.69 -21.79
N ARG A 30 -2.65 6.94 -22.38
CA ARG A 30 -3.63 7.49 -23.33
C ARG A 30 -4.84 8.04 -22.58
N PRO A 31 -5.63 8.97 -23.15
CA PRO A 31 -6.81 9.49 -22.48
C PRO A 31 -7.83 8.40 -22.12
N ALA A 32 -8.30 8.39 -20.88
CA ALA A 32 -9.31 7.44 -20.43
C ALA A 32 -10.67 7.74 -21.08
N ARG A 33 -11.39 6.68 -21.48
CA ARG A 33 -12.71 6.76 -22.15
C ARG A 33 -13.85 6.36 -21.22
N ARG A 34 -14.94 7.13 -21.22
CA ARG A 34 -16.21 6.80 -20.56
C ARG A 34 -16.81 5.52 -21.15
N GLY A 35 -17.45 4.72 -20.29
CA GLY A 35 -18.01 3.40 -20.65
C GLY A 35 -17.00 2.26 -20.76
N ARG A 36 -15.70 2.55 -20.92
CA ARG A 36 -14.64 1.53 -20.98
C ARG A 36 -13.78 1.46 -19.73
N HIS A 37 -13.47 2.61 -19.12
CA HIS A 37 -12.61 2.68 -17.93
C HIS A 37 -13.41 3.16 -16.71
N GLY A 38 -13.06 2.62 -15.55
CA GLY A 38 -13.73 2.84 -14.27
C GLY A 38 -14.91 1.92 -14.01
N GLY A 39 -15.55 2.12 -12.87
CA GLY A 39 -16.69 1.33 -12.39
C GLY A 39 -16.30 0.15 -11.50
N PHE A 40 -17.29 -0.71 -11.22
CA PHE A 40 -17.15 -1.81 -10.27
C PHE A 40 -16.22 -2.93 -10.75
N ILE A 41 -16.09 -3.15 -12.06
CA ILE A 41 -15.19 -4.17 -12.60
C ILE A 41 -13.73 -3.78 -12.31
N SER A 42 -13.35 -2.51 -12.53
CA SER A 42 -12.03 -2.05 -12.11
C SER A 42 -11.86 -2.09 -10.60
N ALA A 43 -12.87 -1.63 -9.85
CA ALA A 43 -12.78 -1.59 -8.39
C ALA A 43 -12.69 -2.98 -7.74
N SER A 44 -13.24 -4.04 -8.35
CA SER A 44 -13.18 -5.39 -7.79
C SER A 44 -11.75 -5.94 -7.74
N PHE A 45 -10.89 -5.63 -8.73
CA PHE A 45 -9.47 -6.00 -8.67
C PHE A 45 -8.78 -5.34 -7.47
N VAL A 46 -9.06 -4.06 -7.22
CA VAL A 46 -8.55 -3.32 -6.05
C VAL A 46 -9.02 -3.95 -4.74
N LEU A 47 -10.28 -4.36 -4.66
CA LEU A 47 -10.84 -5.01 -3.47
C LEU A 47 -10.19 -6.37 -3.18
N VAL A 48 -9.94 -7.19 -4.21
CA VAL A 48 -9.25 -8.49 -4.06
C VAL A 48 -7.82 -8.28 -3.58
N VAL A 49 -7.12 -7.33 -4.20
CA VAL A 49 -5.76 -6.93 -3.78
C VAL A 49 -5.75 -6.48 -2.32
N GLU A 50 -6.72 -5.66 -1.89
CA GLU A 50 -6.80 -5.19 -0.51
C GLU A 50 -6.90 -6.35 0.50
N VAL A 51 -7.65 -7.42 0.19
CA VAL A 51 -7.71 -8.60 1.06
C VAL A 51 -6.34 -9.26 1.19
N MET A 52 -5.62 -9.41 0.08
CA MET A 52 -4.32 -10.08 0.01
C MET A 52 -3.22 -9.30 0.72
N GLU A 53 -3.19 -7.99 0.50
CA GLU A 53 -2.27 -7.03 1.10
C GLU A 53 -2.51 -6.91 2.61
N ASN A 54 -3.77 -6.66 3.01
CA ASN A 54 -4.08 -6.48 4.44
C ASN A 54 -3.91 -7.78 5.23
N MET A 55 -4.14 -8.94 4.61
CA MET A 55 -3.83 -10.23 5.21
C MET A 55 -2.33 -10.38 5.48
N ALA A 56 -1.48 -10.14 4.47
CA ALA A 56 -0.03 -10.26 4.62
C ALA A 56 0.52 -9.27 5.66
N PHE A 57 0.06 -8.01 5.64
CA PHE A 57 0.47 -7.00 6.61
C PHE A 57 0.08 -7.39 8.04
N LEU A 58 -1.17 -7.78 8.29
CA LEU A 58 -1.64 -8.08 9.64
C LEU A 58 -1.06 -9.38 10.19
N ALA A 59 -0.83 -10.39 9.35
CA ALA A 59 -0.18 -11.63 9.77
C ALA A 59 1.21 -11.32 10.34
N ASN A 60 2.02 -10.60 9.56
CA ASN A 60 3.33 -10.15 9.99
C ASN A 60 3.23 -9.22 11.21
N ALA A 61 2.40 -8.18 11.18
CA ALA A 61 2.37 -7.18 12.26
C ALA A 61 1.90 -7.76 13.61
N SER A 62 0.92 -8.66 13.60
CA SER A 62 0.30 -9.17 14.85
C SER A 62 1.19 -10.15 15.60
N ASN A 63 1.97 -10.97 14.89
CA ASN A 63 2.72 -12.06 15.50
C ASN A 63 4.24 -11.85 15.49
N LEU A 64 4.77 -10.89 14.72
CA LEU A 64 6.22 -10.66 14.58
C LEU A 64 6.96 -10.47 15.91
N VAL A 65 6.29 -10.01 16.98
CA VAL A 65 6.91 -9.93 18.32
C VAL A 65 7.41 -11.30 18.77
N LEU A 66 6.65 -12.36 18.49
CA LEU A 66 7.05 -13.73 18.82
C LEU A 66 8.21 -14.22 17.97
N TYR A 67 8.28 -13.85 16.68
CA TYR A 67 9.45 -14.16 15.85
C TYR A 67 10.72 -13.50 16.40
N VAL A 68 10.64 -12.19 16.65
CA VAL A 68 11.79 -11.39 17.10
C VAL A 68 12.27 -11.83 18.49
N SER A 69 11.33 -12.23 19.37
CA SER A 69 11.65 -12.73 20.70
C SER A 69 12.16 -14.18 20.68
N LYS A 70 11.46 -15.10 20.01
CA LYS A 70 11.75 -16.55 20.08
C LYS A 70 12.84 -17.01 19.12
N TYR A 71 12.97 -16.40 17.94
CA TYR A 71 13.92 -16.84 16.91
C TYR A 71 15.13 -15.91 16.80
N MET A 72 14.92 -14.61 17.00
CA MET A 72 16.02 -13.64 17.01
C MET A 72 16.54 -13.37 18.43
N HIS A 73 15.96 -13.98 19.46
CA HIS A 73 16.39 -13.89 20.87
C HIS A 73 16.55 -12.47 21.42
N PHE A 74 15.84 -11.49 20.84
CA PHE A 74 15.80 -10.16 21.44
C PHE A 74 15.00 -10.20 22.74
N THR A 75 15.37 -9.33 23.67
CA THR A 75 14.61 -9.15 24.92
C THR A 75 13.15 -8.78 24.61
N PRO A 76 12.20 -9.10 25.50
CA PRO A 76 10.79 -8.77 25.28
C PRO A 76 10.55 -7.28 25.00
N SER A 77 11.28 -6.39 25.67
CA SER A 77 11.19 -4.94 25.45
C SER A 77 11.71 -4.52 24.06
N LYS A 78 12.87 -5.04 23.64
CA LYS A 78 13.45 -4.76 22.32
C LYS A 78 12.60 -5.33 21.18
N SER A 79 11.99 -6.49 21.40
CA SER A 79 11.05 -7.11 20.46
C SER A 79 9.81 -6.26 20.26
N SER A 80 9.13 -5.85 21.34
CA SER A 80 7.96 -4.98 21.26
C SER A 80 8.28 -3.62 20.62
N ASN A 81 9.41 -3.02 20.98
CA ASN A 81 9.84 -1.76 20.36
C ASN A 81 10.12 -1.91 18.87
N THR A 82 10.75 -3.01 18.45
CA THR A 82 11.03 -3.28 17.04
C THR A 82 9.74 -3.37 16.23
N VAL A 83 8.73 -4.09 16.72
CA VAL A 83 7.44 -4.24 16.01
C VAL A 83 6.64 -2.94 16.00
N THR A 84 6.56 -2.23 17.13
CA THR A 84 5.87 -0.94 17.20
C THR A 84 6.54 0.09 16.28
N ASN A 85 7.88 0.13 16.23
CA ASN A 85 8.61 1.01 15.32
C ASN A 85 8.37 0.63 13.86
N PHE A 86 8.36 -0.65 13.52
CA PHE A 86 8.01 -1.14 12.19
C PHE A 86 6.60 -0.67 11.77
N MET A 87 5.59 -0.91 12.61
CA MET A 87 4.21 -0.50 12.33
C MET A 87 4.07 1.01 12.22
N GLY A 88 4.65 1.76 13.16
CA GLY A 88 4.65 3.22 13.14
C GLY A 88 5.32 3.78 11.88
N THR A 89 6.45 3.18 11.46
CA THR A 89 7.14 3.55 10.23
C THR A 89 6.26 3.30 9.01
N ALA A 90 5.59 2.15 8.92
CA ALA A 90 4.69 1.84 7.80
C ALA A 90 3.55 2.86 7.67
N PHE A 91 2.93 3.27 8.78
CA PHE A 91 1.87 4.28 8.77
C PHE A 91 2.38 5.68 8.46
N LEU A 92 3.56 6.08 8.93
CA LEU A 92 4.18 7.34 8.54
C LEU A 92 4.53 7.36 7.05
N LEU A 93 5.05 6.25 6.53
CA LEU A 93 5.33 6.09 5.10
C LEU A 93 4.05 6.03 4.26
N ALA A 94 2.90 5.69 4.84
CA ALA A 94 1.61 5.79 4.13
C ALA A 94 1.21 7.23 3.82
N LEU A 95 1.50 8.17 4.73
CA LEU A 95 1.33 9.60 4.46
C LEU A 95 2.23 10.05 3.30
N LEU A 96 3.48 9.58 3.28
CA LEU A 96 4.40 9.84 2.18
C LEU A 96 3.92 9.20 0.86
N GLY A 97 3.42 7.98 0.90
CA GLY A 97 2.86 7.29 -0.26
C GLY A 97 1.68 8.04 -0.88
N GLY A 98 0.75 8.51 -0.04
CA GLY A 98 -0.35 9.36 -0.47
C GLY A 98 0.15 10.66 -1.11
N PHE A 99 1.08 11.35 -0.45
CA PHE A 99 1.71 12.56 -0.98
C PHE A 99 2.35 12.33 -2.36
N LEU A 100 3.10 11.24 -2.53
CA LEU A 100 3.73 10.89 -3.81
C LEU A 100 2.69 10.63 -4.90
N SER A 101 1.57 9.99 -4.56
CA SER A 101 0.48 9.72 -5.50
C SER A 101 -0.34 10.96 -5.91
N ASP A 102 -0.35 11.98 -5.05
CA ASP A 102 -1.02 13.25 -5.35
C ASP A 102 -0.13 14.20 -6.15
N ALA A 103 1.17 14.22 -5.86
CA ALA A 103 2.10 15.24 -6.34
C ALA A 103 2.90 14.83 -7.58
N PHE A 104 3.31 13.57 -7.70
CA PHE A 104 4.34 13.17 -8.68
C PHE A 104 3.95 11.97 -9.54
N PHE A 105 3.40 10.93 -8.94
CA PHE A 105 3.14 9.65 -9.61
C PHE A 105 1.65 9.32 -9.59
N THR A 106 1.17 8.55 -10.57
CA THR A 106 -0.21 8.05 -10.49
C THR A 106 -0.35 7.03 -9.36
N THR A 107 -1.55 6.92 -8.79
CA THR A 107 -1.88 5.89 -7.78
C THR A 107 -1.52 4.47 -8.25
N TYR A 108 -1.69 4.19 -9.55
CA TYR A 108 -1.27 2.94 -10.20
C TYR A 108 0.24 2.68 -10.13
N GLN A 109 1.06 3.69 -10.43
CA GLN A 109 2.52 3.58 -10.40
C GLN A 109 3.03 3.40 -8.97
N VAL A 110 2.49 4.19 -8.03
CA VAL A 110 2.87 4.07 -6.61
C VAL A 110 2.58 2.66 -6.12
N TYR A 111 1.36 2.15 -6.32
CA TYR A 111 1.02 0.77 -5.94
C TYR A 111 2.01 -0.26 -6.50
N LEU A 112 2.29 -0.24 -7.81
CA LEU A 112 3.18 -1.25 -8.41
C LEU A 112 4.60 -1.19 -7.86
N THR A 113 5.16 0.02 -7.71
CA THR A 113 6.49 0.19 -7.14
C THR A 113 6.53 -0.25 -5.68
N SER A 114 5.50 0.06 -4.91
CA SER A 114 5.39 -0.29 -3.50
C SER A 114 5.17 -1.78 -3.26
N ALA A 115 4.33 -2.45 -4.06
CA ALA A 115 4.15 -3.90 -4.01
C ALA A 115 5.45 -4.66 -4.34
N LEU A 116 6.24 -4.16 -5.28
CA LEU A 116 7.57 -4.73 -5.56
C LEU A 116 8.54 -4.53 -4.39
N ILE A 117 8.55 -3.36 -3.75
CA ILE A 117 9.39 -3.08 -2.58
C ILE A 117 8.98 -3.98 -1.40
N GLU A 118 7.67 -4.13 -1.16
CA GLU A 118 7.15 -5.03 -0.12
C GLU A 118 7.55 -6.47 -0.38
N PHE A 119 7.35 -6.94 -1.62
CA PHE A 119 7.72 -8.29 -2.03
C PHE A 119 9.22 -8.58 -1.80
N LEU A 120 10.10 -7.63 -2.15
CA LEU A 120 11.53 -7.76 -1.87
C LEU A 120 11.84 -7.82 -0.37
N GLY A 121 11.18 -6.99 0.44
CA GLY A 121 11.31 -7.04 1.89
C GLY A 121 10.88 -8.38 2.48
N LEU A 122 9.75 -8.92 2.03
CA LEU A 122 9.25 -10.23 2.44
C LEU A 122 10.14 -11.38 1.96
N ILE A 123 10.77 -11.29 0.79
CA ILE A 123 11.79 -12.26 0.36
C ILE A 123 12.97 -12.25 1.34
N VAL A 124 13.48 -11.07 1.73
CA VAL A 124 14.60 -10.96 2.67
C VAL A 124 14.24 -11.65 4.00
N LEU A 125 13.05 -11.35 4.54
CA LEU A 125 12.58 -11.97 5.79
C LEU A 125 12.34 -13.49 5.65
N THR A 126 11.79 -13.94 4.52
CA THR A 126 11.56 -15.37 4.26
C THR A 126 12.87 -16.13 4.13
N VAL A 127 13.87 -15.57 3.43
CA VAL A 127 15.20 -16.18 3.29
C VAL A 127 15.89 -16.25 4.65
N GLN A 128 15.79 -15.20 5.47
CA GLN A 128 16.31 -15.21 6.83
C GLN A 128 15.62 -16.28 7.68
N ALA A 129 14.29 -16.39 7.61
CA ALA A 129 13.53 -17.39 8.34
C ALA A 129 13.77 -18.84 7.88
N TYR A 130 14.16 -19.02 6.61
CA TYR A 130 14.40 -20.34 6.03
C TYR A 130 15.81 -20.88 6.33
N LYS A 131 16.84 -20.02 6.34
CA LYS A 131 18.24 -20.45 6.52
C LYS A 131 18.67 -20.34 7.99
N PRO A 132 18.96 -21.47 8.67
CA PRO A 132 19.42 -21.44 10.06
C PRO A 132 20.73 -20.67 10.27
N SER A 133 21.59 -20.58 9.24
CA SER A 133 22.83 -19.82 9.29
C SER A 133 22.64 -18.30 9.32
N LEU A 134 21.43 -17.80 9.05
CA LEU A 134 21.09 -16.37 9.07
C LEU A 134 20.30 -15.98 10.33
N GLN A 135 20.19 -16.92 11.27
CA GLN A 135 19.54 -16.76 12.56
C GLN A 135 20.50 -17.17 13.68
N PRO A 136 20.29 -16.65 14.89
CA PRO A 136 20.96 -17.18 16.07
C PRO A 136 20.71 -18.69 16.24
N PRO A 137 21.69 -19.44 16.78
CA PRO A 137 21.51 -20.87 17.04
C PRO A 137 20.40 -21.08 18.06
N GLN A 138 19.54 -22.07 17.80
CA GLN A 138 18.41 -22.41 18.66
C GLN A 138 18.88 -22.65 20.10
N CYS A 139 18.25 -21.98 21.06
CA CYS A 139 18.55 -22.09 22.48
C CYS A 139 17.26 -22.39 23.26
N ASN A 140 17.39 -23.02 24.43
CA ASN A 140 16.28 -23.20 25.35
C ASN A 140 16.33 -22.08 26.40
N PRO A 141 15.37 -21.12 26.43
CA PRO A 141 15.36 -20.04 27.40
C PRO A 141 15.24 -20.51 28.86
N LYS A 142 14.85 -21.78 29.07
CA LYS A 142 14.68 -22.40 30.38
C LYS A 142 15.94 -23.13 30.88
N ASP A 143 16.99 -23.22 30.06
CA ASP A 143 18.25 -23.84 30.46
C ASP A 143 19.19 -22.78 31.06
N PRO A 144 19.47 -22.81 32.38
CA PRO A 144 20.35 -21.83 33.02
C PRO A 144 21.82 -21.98 32.66
N THR A 145 22.22 -23.06 31.97
CA THR A 145 23.64 -23.34 31.65
C THR A 145 24.12 -22.65 30.37
N THR A 146 23.21 -22.30 29.46
CA THR A 146 23.56 -21.74 28.15
C THR A 146 22.63 -20.58 27.79
N PRO A 147 22.99 -19.31 28.10
CA PRO A 147 22.14 -18.18 27.80
C PRO A 147 21.96 -18.01 26.28
N CYS A 148 20.73 -17.74 25.87
CA CYS A 148 20.40 -17.44 24.48
C CYS A 148 21.21 -16.24 23.98
N ARG A 149 21.92 -16.44 22.87
CA ARG A 149 22.73 -15.38 22.27
C ARG A 149 21.85 -14.46 21.43
N GLU A 150 22.01 -13.15 21.64
CA GLU A 150 21.49 -12.13 20.73
C GLU A 150 22.13 -12.25 19.32
N PRO A 151 21.46 -11.74 18.28
CA PRO A 151 21.90 -11.85 16.91
C PRO A 151 23.14 -10.99 16.66
N ASN A 152 24.02 -11.48 15.79
CA ASN A 152 25.15 -10.71 15.27
C ASN A 152 24.64 -9.47 14.51
N THR A 153 25.52 -8.49 14.33
CA THR A 153 25.24 -7.27 13.56
C THR A 153 24.67 -7.57 12.17
N SER A 154 25.18 -8.59 11.48
CA SER A 154 24.70 -8.98 10.15
C SER A 154 23.29 -9.59 10.15
N GLU A 155 22.98 -10.42 11.14
CA GLU A 155 21.66 -11.06 11.32
C GLU A 155 20.61 -10.01 11.69
N ALA A 156 20.96 -9.10 12.59
CA ALA A 156 20.11 -7.97 12.96
C ALA A 156 19.92 -6.99 11.79
N ALA A 157 20.98 -6.67 11.04
CA ALA A 157 20.89 -5.80 9.87
C ALA A 157 19.95 -6.36 8.81
N MET A 158 20.03 -7.66 8.52
CA MET A 158 19.14 -8.33 7.56
C MET A 158 17.67 -8.23 8.01
N LEU A 159 17.40 -8.44 9.30
CA LEU A 159 16.06 -8.29 9.87
C LEU A 159 15.52 -6.87 9.67
N TYR A 160 16.30 -5.85 10.06
CA TYR A 160 15.86 -4.46 9.95
C TYR A 160 15.71 -4.00 8.49
N ILE A 161 16.60 -4.43 7.59
CA ILE A 161 16.47 -4.16 6.16
C ILE A 161 15.17 -4.76 5.63
N GLY A 162 14.87 -6.02 5.95
CA GLY A 162 13.63 -6.67 5.57
C GLY A 162 12.40 -5.93 6.11
N LEU A 163 12.37 -5.63 7.41
CA LEU A 163 11.24 -4.93 8.05
C LEU A 163 11.00 -3.54 7.47
N TYR A 164 12.06 -2.75 7.23
CA TYR A 164 11.90 -1.41 6.69
C TYR A 164 11.56 -1.39 5.20
N LEU A 165 12.00 -2.37 4.42
CA LEU A 165 11.51 -2.56 3.05
C LEU A 165 10.03 -2.90 3.04
N VAL A 166 9.57 -3.84 3.88
CA VAL A 166 8.15 -4.14 4.03
C VAL A 166 7.38 -2.88 4.46
N ALA A 167 7.87 -2.14 5.46
CA ALA A 167 7.21 -0.91 5.92
C ALA A 167 7.08 0.14 4.80
N ALA A 168 8.10 0.28 3.95
CA ALA A 168 8.07 1.21 2.82
C ALA A 168 7.07 0.77 1.74
N GLY A 169 7.00 -0.53 1.43
CA GLY A 169 6.02 -1.08 0.51
C GLY A 169 4.59 -0.93 1.03
N VAL A 170 4.32 -1.38 2.26
CA VAL A 170 3.00 -1.25 2.91
C VAL A 170 2.56 0.21 2.97
N GLY A 171 3.48 1.12 3.30
CA GLY A 171 3.20 2.55 3.33
C GLY A 171 2.68 3.04 1.98
N GLY A 172 3.44 2.82 0.91
CA GLY A 172 3.01 3.25 -0.43
C GLY A 172 1.71 2.61 -0.89
N ILE A 173 1.46 1.33 -0.59
CA ILE A 173 0.20 0.64 -0.90
C ILE A 173 -0.96 1.27 -0.14
N LYS A 174 -0.86 1.41 1.19
CA LYS A 174 -1.93 2.01 2.01
C LYS A 174 -2.19 3.48 1.65
N GLY A 175 -1.17 4.20 1.18
CA GLY A 175 -1.29 5.59 0.73
C GLY A 175 -1.94 5.76 -0.65
N SER A 176 -1.90 4.74 -1.52
CA SER A 176 -2.32 4.85 -2.92
C SER A 176 -3.52 3.98 -3.31
N LEU A 177 -3.66 2.78 -2.74
CA LEU A 177 -4.64 1.78 -3.16
C LEU A 177 -6.11 2.17 -2.88
N PRO A 178 -6.48 2.71 -1.70
CA PRO A 178 -7.86 3.17 -1.47
C PRO A 178 -8.24 4.32 -2.42
N THR A 179 -7.28 5.23 -2.63
CA THR A 179 -7.40 6.37 -3.53
C THR A 179 -7.59 5.90 -4.97
N HIS A 180 -6.79 4.93 -5.42
CA HIS A 180 -6.91 4.30 -6.72
C HIS A 180 -8.29 3.69 -6.96
N GLY A 181 -8.82 2.95 -5.98
CA GLY A 181 -10.16 2.36 -6.07
C GLY A 181 -11.27 3.40 -6.11
N ALA A 182 -11.14 4.47 -5.31
CA ALA A 182 -12.07 5.59 -5.32
C ALA A 182 -12.08 6.34 -6.66
N GLU A 183 -10.90 6.49 -7.30
CA GLU A 183 -10.72 7.10 -8.61
C GLU A 183 -11.40 6.34 -9.75
N GLN A 184 -11.92 5.13 -9.51
CA GLN A 184 -12.69 4.40 -10.52
C GLN A 184 -14.13 4.90 -10.66
N PHE A 185 -14.61 5.75 -9.75
CA PHE A 185 -15.98 6.26 -9.73
C PHE A 185 -16.03 7.75 -10.03
N ASP A 186 -17.11 8.19 -10.67
CA ASP A 186 -17.32 9.60 -10.99
C ASP A 186 -17.74 10.40 -9.75
N GLU A 187 -17.03 11.48 -9.46
CA GLU A 187 -17.33 12.36 -8.33
C GLU A 187 -18.33 13.46 -8.68
N SER A 188 -18.43 13.82 -9.97
CA SER A 188 -19.29 14.91 -10.44
C SER A 188 -20.78 14.56 -10.37
N THR A 189 -21.12 13.29 -10.60
CA THR A 189 -22.50 12.81 -10.62
C THR A 189 -22.94 12.24 -9.26
N SER A 190 -24.20 12.49 -8.88
CA SER A 190 -24.78 11.94 -7.64
C SER A 190 -24.71 10.41 -7.59
N GLN A 191 -25.03 9.75 -8.72
CA GLN A 191 -24.94 8.29 -8.84
C GLN A 191 -23.50 7.78 -8.70
N GLY A 192 -22.51 8.49 -9.22
CA GLY A 192 -21.11 8.11 -9.07
C GLY A 192 -20.62 8.21 -7.62
N ARG A 193 -21.05 9.24 -6.87
CA ARG A 193 -20.76 9.37 -5.43
C ARG A 193 -21.37 8.25 -4.59
N ILE A 194 -22.60 7.83 -4.89
CA ILE A 194 -23.24 6.68 -4.22
C ILE A 194 -22.40 5.42 -4.47
N LYS A 195 -22.02 5.15 -5.72
CA LYS A 195 -21.18 3.98 -6.06
C LYS A 195 -19.81 4.01 -5.36
N ARG A 196 -19.19 5.19 -5.25
CA ARG A 196 -17.93 5.38 -4.50
C ARG A 196 -18.11 5.07 -3.01
N SER A 197 -19.20 5.50 -2.39
CA SER A 197 -19.52 5.16 -1.00
C SER A 197 -19.73 3.65 -0.83
N THR A 198 -20.47 3.01 -1.75
CA THR A 198 -20.62 1.56 -1.78
C THR A 198 -19.27 0.84 -1.91
N PHE A 199 -18.36 1.33 -2.74
CA PHE A 199 -17.01 0.80 -2.84
C PHE A 199 -16.28 0.84 -1.49
N PHE A 200 -16.34 1.95 -0.75
CA PHE A 200 -15.69 2.03 0.57
C PHE A 200 -16.32 1.08 1.60
N ASN A 201 -17.63 0.81 1.54
CA ASN A 201 -18.26 -0.21 2.37
C ASN A 201 -17.64 -1.60 2.08
N TYR A 202 -17.48 -1.96 0.80
CA TYR A 202 -16.79 -3.19 0.42
C TYR A 202 -15.31 -3.18 0.79
N PHE A 203 -14.64 -2.05 0.68
CA PHE A 203 -13.23 -1.90 1.04
C PHE A 203 -12.99 -2.19 2.53
N VAL A 204 -13.84 -1.65 3.42
CA VAL A 204 -13.79 -1.94 4.86
C VAL A 204 -14.12 -3.39 5.17
N PHE A 205 -15.05 -3.99 4.42
CA PHE A 205 -15.31 -5.43 4.51
C PHE A 205 -14.08 -6.26 4.11
N CYS A 206 -13.40 -5.90 3.01
CA CYS A 206 -12.17 -6.55 2.54
C CYS A 206 -11.03 -6.43 3.54
N LEU A 207 -10.82 -5.24 4.14
CA LEU A 207 -9.90 -5.03 5.26
C LEU A 207 -10.17 -6.02 6.40
N SER A 208 -11.44 -6.11 6.82
CA SER A 208 -11.86 -6.99 7.91
C SER A 208 -11.68 -8.47 7.56
N ALA A 209 -12.02 -8.88 6.34
CA ALA A 209 -11.84 -10.24 5.86
C ALA A 209 -10.35 -10.64 5.81
N GLY A 210 -9.49 -9.78 5.26
CA GLY A 210 -8.04 -10.01 5.22
C GLY A 210 -7.45 -10.12 6.63
N GLY A 211 -7.87 -9.25 7.56
CA GLY A 211 -7.44 -9.29 8.96
C GLY A 211 -7.91 -10.54 9.71
N LEU A 212 -9.13 -11.00 9.45
CA LEU A 212 -9.64 -12.25 10.00
C LEU A 212 -8.80 -13.44 9.52
N ILE A 213 -8.52 -13.53 8.23
CA ILE A 213 -7.68 -14.61 7.66
C ILE A 213 -6.27 -14.57 8.23
N ALA A 214 -5.68 -13.37 8.34
CA ALA A 214 -4.35 -13.18 8.91
C ALA A 214 -4.25 -13.71 10.34
N THR A 215 -5.09 -13.19 11.23
CA THR A 215 -5.03 -13.45 12.67
C THR A 215 -5.52 -14.85 13.07
N THR A 216 -6.23 -15.55 12.19
CA THR A 216 -6.69 -16.92 12.43
C THR A 216 -5.82 -17.94 11.71
N PHE A 217 -5.82 -17.93 10.38
CA PHE A 217 -5.17 -18.95 9.57
C PHE A 217 -3.65 -18.75 9.51
N VAL A 218 -3.18 -17.55 9.16
CA VAL A 218 -1.74 -17.32 8.95
C VAL A 218 -0.97 -17.38 10.27
N VAL A 219 -1.49 -16.73 11.32
CA VAL A 219 -0.91 -16.82 12.68
C VAL A 219 -0.89 -18.27 13.19
N TRP A 220 -1.94 -19.05 12.93
CA TRP A 220 -1.92 -20.47 13.28
C TRP A 220 -0.81 -21.23 12.55
N VAL A 221 -0.57 -20.95 11.26
CA VAL A 221 0.54 -21.54 10.50
C VAL A 221 1.90 -21.12 11.08
N GLU A 222 2.08 -19.84 11.42
CA GLU A 222 3.31 -19.31 12.02
C GLU A 222 3.64 -20.03 13.33
N ASP A 223 2.65 -20.18 14.20
CA ASP A 223 2.83 -20.75 15.54
C ASP A 223 2.97 -22.28 15.52
N ASN A 224 2.32 -22.98 14.59
CA ASN A 224 2.26 -24.47 14.58
C ASN A 224 3.14 -25.13 13.52
N LYS A 225 3.31 -24.51 12.35
CA LYS A 225 4.14 -25.04 11.23
C LYS A 225 5.48 -24.32 11.11
N GLY A 226 5.58 -23.14 11.72
CA GLY A 226 6.80 -22.34 11.81
C GLY A 226 6.83 -21.15 10.86
N TRP A 227 7.67 -20.17 11.22
CA TRP A 227 7.77 -18.86 10.61
C TRP A 227 8.14 -18.85 9.12
N LYS A 228 8.92 -19.84 8.68
CA LYS A 228 9.24 -20.01 7.25
C LYS A 228 7.98 -20.13 6.39
N TRP A 229 6.93 -20.79 6.89
CA TRP A 229 5.67 -20.96 6.17
C TRP A 229 4.79 -19.72 6.26
N GLY A 230 4.76 -19.04 7.41
CA GLY A 230 4.04 -17.77 7.56
C GLY A 230 4.56 -16.69 6.62
N PHE A 231 5.87 -16.43 6.65
CA PHE A 231 6.49 -15.46 5.74
C PHE A 231 6.36 -15.87 4.27
N PHE A 232 6.43 -17.18 3.96
CA PHE A 232 6.19 -17.67 2.60
C PHE A 232 4.75 -17.41 2.13
N ILE A 233 3.73 -17.63 2.97
CA ILE A 233 2.33 -17.33 2.65
C ILE A 233 2.15 -15.83 2.39
N SER A 234 2.69 -14.97 3.26
CA SER A 234 2.66 -13.52 3.08
C SER A 234 3.37 -13.11 1.77
N THR A 235 4.56 -13.65 1.50
CA THR A 235 5.32 -13.40 0.27
C THR A 235 4.54 -13.81 -0.99
N LEU A 236 3.91 -15.00 -0.95
CA LEU A 236 3.10 -15.49 -2.06
C LEU A 236 1.84 -14.66 -2.26
N SER A 237 1.21 -14.18 -1.18
CA SER A 237 0.07 -13.28 -1.24
C SER A 237 0.41 -12.01 -2.00
N ILE A 238 1.49 -11.31 -1.62
CA ILE A 238 1.93 -10.09 -2.31
C ILE A 238 2.37 -10.38 -3.76
N LEU A 239 3.04 -11.51 -4.00
CA LEU A 239 3.40 -11.92 -5.35
C LEU A 239 2.17 -12.09 -6.26
N LEU A 240 1.08 -12.61 -5.71
CA LEU A 240 -0.18 -12.79 -6.44
C LEU A 240 -1.01 -11.50 -6.52
N SER A 241 -0.84 -10.54 -5.61
CA SER A 241 -1.56 -9.27 -5.65
C SER A 241 -1.14 -8.44 -6.88
N ILE A 242 0.15 -8.50 -7.27
CA ILE A 242 0.70 -7.81 -8.44
C ILE A 242 -0.02 -8.22 -9.75
N PRO A 243 -0.08 -9.50 -10.17
CA PRO A 243 -0.77 -9.89 -11.40
C PRO A 243 -2.27 -9.67 -11.33
N VAL A 244 -2.90 -9.82 -10.15
CA VAL A 244 -4.33 -9.49 -9.97
C VAL A 244 -4.56 -8.01 -10.26
N PHE A 245 -3.76 -7.13 -9.66
CA PHE A 245 -3.83 -5.69 -9.92
C PHE A 245 -3.58 -5.37 -11.39
N LEU A 246 -2.54 -5.96 -11.99
CA LEU A 246 -2.21 -5.76 -13.40
C LEU A 246 -3.32 -6.25 -14.34
N GLY A 247 -4.05 -7.31 -13.99
CA GLY A 247 -5.22 -7.79 -14.72
C GLY A 247 -6.33 -6.75 -14.86
N GLY A 248 -6.44 -5.83 -13.89
CA GLY A 248 -7.36 -4.69 -13.94
C GLY A 248 -6.90 -3.52 -14.83
N SER A 249 -5.62 -3.47 -15.24
CA SER A 249 -5.03 -2.35 -15.99
C SER A 249 -5.86 -1.89 -17.19
N PRO A 250 -6.42 -2.77 -18.04
CA PRO A 250 -7.22 -2.36 -19.20
C PRO A 250 -8.53 -1.63 -18.85
N PHE A 251 -8.99 -1.75 -17.59
CA PHE A 251 -10.23 -1.16 -17.08
C PHE A 251 -9.98 0.04 -16.18
N TYR A 252 -8.76 0.25 -15.69
CA TYR A 252 -8.46 1.34 -14.78
C TYR A 252 -8.53 2.71 -15.42
N ARG A 253 -9.01 3.66 -14.63
CA ARG A 253 -8.92 5.09 -14.87
C ARG A 253 -7.93 5.67 -13.86
N ASN A 254 -6.80 6.20 -14.32
CA ASN A 254 -5.75 6.76 -13.48
C ASN A 254 -5.82 8.29 -13.48
N LYS A 255 -5.93 8.90 -12.31
CA LYS A 255 -5.93 10.36 -12.21
C LYS A 255 -4.52 10.90 -12.47
N ILE A 256 -4.42 11.96 -13.26
CA ILE A 256 -3.15 12.66 -13.47
C ILE A 256 -2.83 13.45 -12.19
N PRO A 257 -1.63 13.31 -11.61
CA PRO A 257 -1.21 14.07 -10.44
C PRO A 257 -1.43 15.56 -10.67
N SER A 258 -2.16 16.21 -9.77
CA SER A 258 -2.55 17.63 -9.88
C SER A 258 -1.95 18.48 -8.75
N GLY A 259 -1.02 17.91 -7.99
CA GLY A 259 -0.38 18.54 -6.82
C GLY A 259 -0.99 18.06 -5.50
N SER A 260 -0.19 18.06 -4.43
CA SER A 260 -0.64 17.66 -3.09
C SER A 260 -1.02 18.88 -2.23
N PRO A 261 -2.14 18.84 -1.48
CA PRO A 261 -2.50 19.86 -0.50
C PRO A 261 -1.40 20.17 0.53
N LEU A 262 -0.55 19.18 0.84
CA LEU A 262 0.59 19.37 1.75
C LEU A 262 1.57 20.42 1.23
N THR A 263 1.79 20.49 -0.09
CA THR A 263 2.66 21.54 -0.67
C THR A 263 2.08 22.94 -0.46
N THR A 264 0.75 23.08 -0.49
CA THR A 264 0.05 24.34 -0.20
C THR A 264 0.22 24.71 1.26
N ILE A 265 0.04 23.76 2.19
CA ILE A 265 0.21 23.98 3.62
C ILE A 265 1.65 24.41 3.94
N SER A 266 2.65 23.73 3.37
CA SER A 266 4.06 24.10 3.55
C SER A 266 4.38 25.50 3.03
N LYS A 267 3.82 25.90 1.86
CA LYS A 267 3.97 27.25 1.32
C LYS A 267 3.34 28.31 2.21
N VAL A 268 2.19 28.02 2.83
CA VAL A 268 1.52 28.92 3.77
C VAL A 268 2.33 29.07 5.06
N GLN A 269 2.86 27.98 5.61
CA GLN A 269 3.73 28.04 6.81
C GLN A 269 5.03 28.80 6.56
N GLN A 270 5.66 28.61 5.40
CA GLN A 270 6.85 29.39 5.02
C GLN A 270 6.50 30.88 4.87
N SER A 271 5.40 31.19 4.19
CA SER A 271 4.91 32.58 4.05
C SER A 271 4.61 33.21 5.41
N TYR A 272 3.99 32.45 6.33
CA TYR A 272 3.71 32.90 7.70
C TYR A 272 5.00 33.17 8.48
N HIS A 273 5.97 32.25 8.45
CA HIS A 273 7.26 32.44 9.12
C HIS A 273 8.04 33.62 8.57
N VAL A 274 8.09 33.80 7.24
CA VAL A 274 8.73 34.96 6.61
C VAL A 274 8.04 36.26 7.05
N ASN A 275 6.71 36.28 7.07
CA ASN A 275 5.95 37.46 7.51
C ASN A 275 6.21 37.78 9.00
N LEU A 276 6.27 36.77 9.86
CA LEU A 276 6.59 36.94 11.29
C LEU A 276 8.00 37.51 11.52
N VAL A 277 8.98 37.00 10.77
CA VAL A 277 10.37 37.49 10.80
C VAL A 277 10.45 38.94 10.29
N CYS A 278 9.68 39.29 9.26
CA CYS A 278 9.61 40.69 8.78
C CYS A 278 8.98 41.61 9.83
N ILE A 279 7.92 41.17 10.52
CA ILE A 279 7.24 41.98 11.56
C ILE A 279 8.14 42.20 12.78
N GLN A 280 8.97 41.23 13.17
CA GLN A 280 9.88 41.37 14.31
C GLN A 280 11.15 42.21 14.02
N ASN A 281 11.43 42.53 12.76
CA ASN A 281 12.59 43.34 12.34
C ASN A 281 12.22 44.80 11.97
N VAL A 282 11.02 45.25 12.37
CA VAL A 282 10.54 46.64 12.28
C VAL A 282 10.32 47.17 13.70
#